data_AF-A0A975VEX8-F1
#
_entry.id   AF-A0A975VEX8-F1
#
_cell.length_a   1.000
_cell.length_b   1.000
_cell.length_c   1.000
_cell.angle_alpha   90.00
_cell.angle_beta   90.00
_cell.angle_gamma   90.00
#
_symmetry.space_group_name_H-M   'P 1'
#
loop_
_entity.id
_entity.type
_entity.pdbx_description
1 polymer ?
#
loop_
_entity_poly.entity_id
_entity_poly.type
_entity_poly.pdbx_seq_one_letter_code
_entity_poly.pdbx_strand_id
1 'polypeptide(L)'
;MMRYSRSEHARVHAMQQEVARAEGDYQRLRAAYLEIAKNEPGHEVALAMIGADMDRAHAHLQALIGLPRLPFTHEPSTVVRREAQRITEDHD
;
A
#
# COMPACT_ATOMS: atom_id res chain seq x y z
N MET A 1 -27.47 15.61 20.99
CA MET A 1 -26.00 15.56 20.97
C MET A 1 -25.58 14.21 21.53
N MET A 2 -25.21 13.25 20.67
CA MET A 2 -24.77 11.91 21.10
C MET A 2 -23.44 12.04 21.83
N ARG A 3 -23.45 11.86 23.16
CA ARG A 3 -22.22 11.70 23.93
C ARG A 3 -21.80 10.25 23.81
N TYR A 4 -20.82 9.98 22.94
CA TYR A 4 -20.17 8.67 22.90
C TYR A 4 -19.66 8.31 24.29
N SER A 5 -19.88 7.05 24.70
CA SER A 5 -19.27 6.51 25.91
C SER A 5 -17.75 6.62 25.80
N ARG A 6 -17.03 6.83 26.93
CA ARG A 6 -15.55 6.78 26.95
C ARG A 6 -15.01 5.51 26.30
N SER A 7 -15.74 4.40 26.39
CA SER A 7 -15.39 3.13 25.74
C SER A 7 -15.51 3.17 24.22
N GLU A 8 -16.45 3.92 23.66
CA GLU A 8 -16.61 4.10 22.21
C GLU A 8 -15.52 5.02 21.65
N HIS A 9 -15.20 6.10 22.36
CA HIS A 9 -14.05 6.96 22.00
C HIS A 9 -12.73 6.18 21.96
N ALA A 10 -12.47 5.32 22.95
CA ALA A 10 -11.27 4.50 22.98
C ALA A 10 -11.20 3.53 21.79
N ARG A 11 -12.32 2.92 21.40
CA ARG A 11 -12.40 2.04 20.22
C ARG A 11 -12.14 2.79 18.92
N VAL A 12 -12.73 3.97 18.75
CA VAL A 12 -12.51 4.80 17.55
C VAL A 12 -11.06 5.22 17.43
N HIS A 13 -10.42 5.65 18.52
CA HIS A 13 -8.99 5.98 18.52
C HIS A 13 -8.10 4.77 18.21
N ALA A 14 -8.41 3.59 18.76
CA ALA A 14 -7.67 2.38 18.44
C ALA A 14 -7.78 2.01 16.95
N MET A 15 -8.99 2.09 16.39
CA MET A 15 -9.22 1.85 14.96
C MET A 15 -8.44 2.84 14.08
N GLN A 16 -8.44 4.13 14.43
CA GLN A 16 -7.66 5.14 13.70
C GLN A 16 -6.15 4.87 13.73
N GLN A 17 -5.62 4.42 14.87
CA GLN A 17 -4.21 4.04 14.96
C GLN A 17 -3.88 2.80 14.13
N GLU A 18 -4.80 1.84 14.06
CA GLU A 18 -4.64 0.63 13.26
C GLU A 18 -4.65 0.96 11.76
N VAL A 19 -5.58 1.80 11.31
CA VAL A 19 -5.60 2.32 9.93
C VAL A 19 -4.31 3.05 9.60
N ALA A 20 -3.85 3.98 10.44
CA ALA A 20 -2.61 4.73 10.19
C ALA A 20 -1.37 3.81 10.10
N ARG A 21 -1.32 2.73 10.88
CA ARG A 21 -0.26 1.72 10.79
C ARG A 21 -0.33 0.95 9.47
N ALA A 22 -1.52 0.47 9.11
CA ALA A 22 -1.74 -0.26 7.86
C ALA A 22 -1.41 0.59 6.62
N GLU A 23 -1.77 1.87 6.63
CA GLU A 23 -1.37 2.84 5.60
C GLU A 23 0.15 3.00 5.53
N GLY A 24 0.82 3.17 6.68
CA GLY A 24 2.27 3.30 6.74
C GLY A 24 3.02 2.06 6.24
N ASP A 25 2.48 0.87 6.50
CA ASP A 25 3.05 -0.40 6.04
C ASP A 25 2.87 -0.58 4.53
N TYR A 26 1.68 -0.28 4.00
CA TYR A 26 1.46 -0.26 2.55
C TYR A 26 2.40 0.73 1.83
N GLN A 27 2.55 1.95 2.36
CA GLN A 27 3.43 2.95 1.73
C GLN A 27 4.91 2.55 1.77
N ARG A 28 5.37 1.91 2.85
CA ARG A 28 6.76 1.38 2.92
C ARG A 28 7.01 0.30 1.87
N LEU A 29 6.07 -0.63 1.70
CA LEU A 29 6.17 -1.69 0.69
C LEU A 29 6.12 -1.12 -0.73
N ARG A 30 5.23 -0.15 -0.99
CA ARG A 30 5.18 0.57 -2.27
C ARG A 30 6.49 1.28 -2.59
N ALA A 31 7.09 1.95 -1.60
CA ALA A 31 8.37 2.62 -1.80
C ALA A 31 9.49 1.62 -2.14
N ALA A 32 9.58 0.49 -1.41
CA ALA A 32 10.56 -0.56 -1.70
C ALA A 32 10.37 -1.16 -3.10
N TYR A 33 9.12 -1.41 -3.51
CA TYR A 33 8.80 -1.91 -4.83
C TYR A 33 9.25 -0.95 -5.94
N LEU A 34 8.97 0.35 -5.79
CA LEU A 34 9.39 1.38 -6.75
C LEU A 34 10.91 1.53 -6.83
N GLU A 35 11.61 1.44 -5.71
CA GLU A 35 13.07 1.50 -5.67
C GLU A 35 13.70 0.35 -6.46
N ILE A 36 13.20 -0.88 -6.26
CA ILE A 36 13.66 -2.05 -7.01
C ILE A 36 13.29 -1.92 -8.48
N ALA A 37 12.06 -1.49 -8.80
CA ALA A 37 11.62 -1.31 -10.17
C ALA A 37 12.46 -0.28 -10.94
N LYS A 38 12.94 0.75 -10.24
CA LYS A 38 13.79 1.81 -10.81
C LYS A 38 15.24 1.34 -10.98
N ASN A 39 15.85 0.78 -9.94
CA ASN A 39 17.29 0.52 -9.91
C ASN A 39 17.66 -0.88 -10.41
N GLU A 40 16.77 -1.85 -10.22
CA GLU A 40 17.00 -3.26 -10.52
C GLU A 40 15.78 -3.90 -11.22
N PRO A 41 15.30 -3.35 -12.36
CA PRO A 41 14.07 -3.81 -13.01
C PRO A 41 14.09 -5.28 -13.48
N GLY A 42 15.28 -5.89 -13.59
CA GLY A 42 15.48 -7.30 -13.92
C GLY A 42 15.46 -8.24 -12.71
N HIS A 43 15.35 -7.71 -11.48
CA HIS A 43 15.31 -8.50 -10.26
C HIS A 43 13.87 -8.97 -9.96
N GLU A 44 13.32 -9.74 -10.92
CA GLU A 44 11.91 -10.14 -10.99
C GLU A 44 11.40 -10.83 -9.72
N VAL A 45 12.25 -11.61 -9.05
CA VAL A 45 11.89 -12.31 -7.81
C VAL A 45 11.62 -11.32 -6.68
N ALA A 46 12.44 -10.27 -6.51
CA ALA A 46 12.17 -9.29 -5.45
C ALA A 46 10.93 -8.45 -5.76
N LEU A 47 10.71 -8.10 -7.03
CA LEU A 47 9.48 -7.43 -7.45
C LEU A 47 8.25 -8.28 -7.13
N ALA A 48 8.28 -9.58 -7.41
CA ALA A 48 7.19 -10.49 -7.09
C ALA A 48 6.95 -10.64 -5.57
N MET A 49 8.03 -10.76 -4.79
CA MET A 49 7.94 -10.90 -3.33
C MET A 49 7.36 -9.65 -2.67
N ILE A 50 7.91 -8.47 -2.98
CA ILE A 50 7.43 -7.20 -2.41
C ILE A 50 6.03 -6.87 -2.92
N GLY A 51 5.73 -7.16 -4.19
CA GLY A 51 4.38 -7.02 -4.73
C GLY A 51 3.35 -7.85 -3.95
N ALA A 52 3.66 -9.11 -3.65
CA ALA A 52 2.79 -9.98 -2.86
C ALA A 52 2.61 -9.50 -1.40
N ASP A 53 3.65 -8.94 -0.78
CA ASP A 53 3.54 -8.32 0.54
C ASP A 53 2.68 -7.04 0.51
N MET A 54 2.87 -6.21 -0.52
CA MET A 54 2.08 -5.00 -0.74
C MET A 54 0.60 -5.32 -0.90
N ASP A 55 0.25 -6.37 -1.65
CA ASP A 55 -1.13 -6.84 -1.81
C ASP A 55 -1.75 -7.28 -0.48
N ARG A 56 -0.98 -7.96 0.37
CA ARG A 56 -1.44 -8.36 1.71
C ARG A 56 -1.70 -7.14 2.59
N ALA A 57 -0.78 -6.17 2.60
CA ALA A 57 -0.94 -4.94 3.36
C ALA A 57 -2.15 -4.12 2.88
N HIS A 58 -2.34 -4.02 1.56
CA HIS A 58 -3.46 -3.31 0.97
C HIS A 58 -4.80 -4.00 1.31
N ALA A 59 -4.86 -5.33 1.22
CA ALA A 59 -6.06 -6.08 1.59
C ALA A 59 -6.41 -5.92 3.09
N HIS A 60 -5.41 -5.86 3.96
CA HIS A 60 -5.61 -5.57 5.37
C HIS A 60 -6.16 -4.16 5.60
N LEU A 61 -5.59 -3.16 4.92
CA LEU A 61 -6.09 -1.78 4.97
C LEU A 61 -7.56 -1.68 4.52
N GLN A 62 -7.90 -2.28 3.37
CA GLN A 62 -9.28 -2.32 2.85
C GLN A 62 -10.26 -2.90 3.88
N ALA A 63 -9.87 -3.98 4.56
CA ALA A 63 -10.70 -4.61 5.60
C ALA A 63 -10.94 -3.66 6.79
N LEU A 64 -9.93 -2.89 7.22
CA LEU A 64 -10.07 -1.94 8.33
C LEU A 64 -11.01 -0.78 8.02
N ILE A 65 -11.01 -0.29 6.77
CA ILE A 65 -11.86 0.84 6.34
C ILE A 65 -13.23 0.39 5.78
N GLY A 66 -13.53 -0.91 5.84
CA GLY A 66 -14.82 -1.46 5.40
C GLY A 66 -15.02 -1.47 3.88
N LEU A 67 -13.93 -1.36 3.10
CA LEU A 67 -14.01 -1.51 1.66
C LEU A 67 -14.02 -3.00 1.27
N PRO A 68 -14.79 -3.39 0.23
CA PRO A 68 -14.70 -4.74 -0.31
C PRO A 68 -13.28 -5.00 -0.78
N ARG A 69 -12.84 -6.25 -0.63
CA ARG A 69 -11.53 -6.68 -1.12
C ARG A 69 -11.51 -6.56 -2.64
N LEU A 70 -10.97 -5.46 -3.15
CA LEU A 70 -10.76 -5.30 -4.58
C LEU A 70 -9.52 -6.13 -4.92
N PRO A 71 -9.57 -7.00 -5.95
CA PRO A 71 -8.34 -7.56 -6.45
C PRO A 71 -7.42 -6.39 -6.79
N PHE A 72 -6.26 -6.34 -6.14
CA PHE A 72 -5.17 -5.53 -6.66
C PHE A 72 -4.89 -6.14 -8.04
N THR A 73 -5.47 -5.56 -9.08
CA THR A 73 -4.90 -5.66 -10.40
C THR A 73 -3.54 -5.05 -10.22
N HIS A 74 -2.51 -5.89 -10.10
CA HIS A 74 -1.18 -5.46 -10.48
C HIS A 74 -1.39 -4.68 -11.76
N GLU A 75 -1.07 -3.38 -11.74
CA GLU A 75 -0.59 -2.80 -12.96
C GLU A 75 0.50 -3.75 -13.43
N PRO A 76 0.32 -4.42 -14.58
CA PRO A 76 1.27 -5.42 -15.03
C PRO A 76 2.67 -4.83 -14.89
N SER A 77 3.69 -5.63 -14.62
CA SER A 77 5.07 -5.14 -14.44
C SER A 77 5.51 -4.16 -15.55
N THR A 78 4.90 -4.22 -16.73
CA THR A 78 5.00 -3.26 -17.83
C THR A 78 4.42 -1.86 -17.57
N VAL A 79 3.30 -1.71 -16.84
CA VAL A 79 2.70 -0.42 -16.50
C VAL A 79 3.47 0.27 -15.37
N VAL A 80 3.86 -0.47 -14.33
CA VAL A 80 4.78 0.03 -13.28
C VAL A 80 6.11 0.45 -13.91
N ARG A 81 6.67 -0.36 -14.81
CA ARG A 81 7.92 -0.02 -15.52
C ARG A 81 7.75 1.24 -16.37
N ARG A 82 6.59 1.44 -17.01
CA ARG A 82 6.25 2.69 -17.73
C ARG A 82 6.09 3.90 -16.80
N GLU A 83 5.54 3.74 -15.60
CA GLU A 83 5.48 4.82 -14.62
C GLU A 83 6.85 5.16 -14.05
N ALA A 84 7.66 4.16 -13.72
CA ALA A 84 9.04 4.36 -13.28
C ALA A 84 9.89 5.08 -14.34
N GLN A 85 9.70 4.73 -15.62
CA GLN A 85 10.34 5.43 -16.75
C GLN A 85 9.86 6.88 -16.86
N ARG A 86 8.54 7.15 -16.81
CA ARG A 86 7.99 8.52 -16.88
C ARG A 86 8.49 9.41 -15.73
N ILE A 87 8.55 8.89 -14.51
CA ILE A 87 9.07 9.63 -13.35
C ILE A 87 10.56 9.98 -13.54
N THR A 88 11.31 9.13 -14.25
CA THR A 88 12.73 9.36 -14.53
C THR A 88 12.91 10.39 -15.66
N GLU A 89 12.04 10.38 -16.68
CA GLU A 89 12.04 11.35 -17.79
C GLU A 89 11.60 12.77 -17.35
N ASP A 90 10.72 12.90 -16.35
CA ASP A 90 10.27 14.20 -15.82
C ASP A 90 11.31 14.89 -14.90
N HIS A 91 12.45 14.26 -14.62
CA HIS A 91 13.52 14.79 -13.75
C HIS A 91 14.79 15.23 -14.48
N ASP A 92 14.81 15.19 -15.81
CA ASP A 92 15.85 15.77 -16.69
C ASP A 92 15.33 17.03 -17.42
#